data_AF-A0A553X5W2-F1
#
_entry.id   AF-A0A553X5W2-F1
#
_cell.length_a   1.000
_cell.length_b   1.000
_cell.length_c   1.000
_cell.angle_alpha   90.00
_cell.angle_beta   90.00
_cell.angle_gamma   90.00
#
_symmetry.space_group_name_H-M   'P 1'
#
loop_
_entity.id
_entity.type
_entity.pdbx_description
1 polymer ?
#
loop_
_entity_poly.entity_id
_entity_poly.type
_entity_poly.pdbx_seq_one_letter_code
_entity_poly.pdbx_strand_id
1 'polypeptide(L)'
;MTWTTTADPDAFEAAAGAFLRARPVAHTMLLSVAATVRATGADAYGDHPPRYGWWRETAEVGAAYLWTPPRPVLLSAMPERAASALADTLTEEAHHVPGVGGDLAAVDAFAATWLRHHGGTARTGERNRLHRLGTLRPPRP
;
A
#
# COMPACT_ATOMS: atom_id res chain seq x y z
N MET A 1 9.84 16.31 -1.45
CA MET A 1 8.49 15.72 -1.34
C MET A 1 8.62 14.47 -0.49
N THR A 2 8.27 14.55 0.78
CA THR A 2 8.57 13.50 1.75
C THR A 2 7.32 12.71 2.09
N TRP A 3 7.49 11.41 2.30
CA TRP A 3 6.46 10.60 2.93
C TRP A 3 6.27 11.05 4.38
N THR A 4 5.02 11.07 4.83
CA THR A 4 4.71 11.11 6.26
C THR A 4 4.32 9.72 6.69
N THR A 5 5.09 9.12 7.59
CA THR A 5 4.89 7.78 8.13
C THR A 5 4.31 7.86 9.55
N THR A 6 3.46 6.91 9.92
CA THR A 6 2.83 6.86 11.25
C THR A 6 2.42 5.44 11.63
N ALA A 7 2.24 5.20 12.92
CA ALA A 7 1.58 4.01 13.47
C ALA A 7 0.13 4.31 13.91
N ASP A 8 -0.32 5.56 13.81
CA ASP A 8 -1.65 6.00 14.20
C ASP A 8 -2.66 5.86 13.03
N PRO A 9 -3.63 4.93 13.11
CA PRO A 9 -4.63 4.73 12.07
C PRO A 9 -5.60 5.90 11.93
N ASP A 10 -5.82 6.71 12.97
CA ASP A 10 -6.70 7.88 12.90
C ASP A 10 -6.01 9.05 12.21
N ALA A 11 -4.71 9.26 12.47
CA ALA A 11 -3.91 10.22 11.71
C ALA A 11 -3.86 9.87 10.21
N PHE A 12 -3.69 8.58 9.89
CA PHE A 12 -3.72 8.11 8.50
C PHE A 12 -5.09 8.36 7.84
N GLU A 13 -6.17 8.01 8.54
CA GLU A 13 -7.54 8.20 8.06
C GLU A 13 -7.85 9.68 7.81
N ALA A 14 -7.47 10.56 8.74
CA ALA A 14 -7.66 12.00 8.61
C ALA A 14 -6.90 12.59 7.42
N ALA A 15 -5.68 12.08 7.13
CA ALA A 15 -4.85 12.61 6.06
C ALA A 15 -5.19 12.03 4.68
N ALA A 16 -5.36 10.71 4.58
CA ALA A 16 -5.45 9.98 3.31
C ALA A 16 -6.83 9.39 3.02
N GLY A 17 -7.75 9.38 3.99
CA GLY A 17 -9.05 8.72 3.85
C GLY A 17 -9.88 9.24 2.67
N ALA A 18 -9.90 10.56 2.46
CA ALA A 18 -10.60 11.18 1.32
C ALA A 18 -9.97 10.76 -0.03
N PHE A 19 -8.63 10.75 -0.13
CA PHE A 19 -7.91 10.29 -1.32
C PHE A 19 -8.22 8.82 -1.62
N LEU A 20 -8.21 7.95 -0.60
CA LEU A 20 -8.49 6.53 -0.78
C LEU A 20 -9.94 6.32 -1.25
N ARG A 21 -10.91 6.99 -0.63
CA ARG A 21 -12.33 6.88 -0.98
C ARG A 21 -12.71 7.51 -2.31
N ALA A 22 -11.89 8.42 -2.87
CA ALA A 22 -12.14 8.98 -4.19
C ALA A 22 -12.08 7.92 -5.31
N ARG A 23 -11.30 6.85 -5.12
CA ARG A 23 -11.16 5.74 -6.07
C ARG A 23 -11.21 4.38 -5.35
N PRO A 24 -12.37 4.02 -4.75
CA PRO A 24 -12.44 2.93 -3.78
C PRO A 24 -12.16 1.55 -4.39
N VAL A 25 -12.46 1.36 -5.68
CA VAL A 25 -12.11 0.13 -6.41
C VAL A 25 -10.59 -0.02 -6.58
N ALA A 26 -9.91 1.06 -6.98
CA ALA A 26 -8.45 1.05 -7.13
C ALA A 26 -7.72 0.93 -5.78
N HIS A 27 -8.34 1.40 -4.70
CA HIS A 27 -7.78 1.39 -3.35
C HIS A 27 -8.40 0.33 -2.44
N THR A 28 -9.08 -0.67 -3.01
CA THR A 28 -9.90 -1.62 -2.25
C THR A 28 -9.11 -2.35 -1.17
N MET A 29 -7.87 -2.78 -1.46
CA MET A 29 -7.00 -3.47 -0.51
C MET A 29 -6.59 -2.57 0.66
N LEU A 30 -6.23 -1.30 0.41
CA LEU A 30 -5.87 -0.39 1.49
C LEU A 30 -7.08 -0.08 2.38
N LEU A 31 -8.24 0.17 1.77
CA LEU A 31 -9.48 0.45 2.50
C LEU A 31 -9.94 -0.75 3.33
N SER A 32 -9.89 -1.97 2.78
CA SER A 32 -10.33 -3.16 3.49
C SER A 32 -9.40 -3.52 4.64
N VAL A 33 -8.07 -3.51 4.42
CA VAL A 33 -7.10 -3.83 5.47
C VAL A 33 -7.13 -2.78 6.57
N ALA A 34 -7.22 -1.48 6.24
CA ALA A 34 -7.35 -0.42 7.24
C ALA A 34 -8.65 -0.57 8.06
N ALA A 35 -9.77 -0.92 7.41
CA ALA A 35 -11.02 -1.20 8.10
C ALA A 35 -10.91 -2.43 9.03
N THR A 36 -10.26 -3.51 8.59
CA THR A 36 -10.01 -4.69 9.43
C THR A 36 -9.18 -4.35 10.65
N VAL A 37 -8.05 -3.65 10.48
CA VAL A 37 -7.21 -3.26 11.62
C VAL A 37 -7.98 -2.38 12.60
N ARG A 38 -8.80 -1.44 12.12
CA ARG A 38 -9.64 -0.59 12.97
C ARG A 38 -10.70 -1.40 13.74
N ALA A 39 -11.26 -2.43 13.13
CA ALA A 39 -12.32 -3.24 13.74
C ALA A 39 -11.79 -4.31 14.70
N THR A 40 -10.61 -4.87 14.42
CA THR A 40 -10.08 -6.05 15.10
C THR A 40 -8.90 -5.73 16.01
N GLY A 41 -8.18 -4.64 15.77
CA GLY A 41 -6.97 -4.28 16.50
C GLY A 41 -5.72 -4.27 15.63
N ALA A 42 -4.65 -3.68 16.17
CA ALA A 42 -3.35 -3.58 15.49
C ALA A 42 -2.73 -4.95 15.18
N ASP A 43 -3.08 -5.97 15.93
CA ASP A 43 -2.60 -7.35 15.84
C ASP A 43 -3.39 -8.22 14.84
N ALA A 44 -4.39 -7.66 14.13
CA ALA A 44 -5.28 -8.40 13.22
C ALA A 44 -4.56 -9.22 12.13
N TYR A 45 -3.30 -8.88 11.81
CA TYR A 45 -2.51 -9.53 10.77
C TYR A 45 -1.17 -10.12 11.26
N GLY A 46 -0.88 -10.04 12.56
CA GLY A 46 0.35 -10.52 13.18
C GLY A 46 0.81 -9.64 14.34
N ASP A 47 1.89 -10.05 15.01
CA ASP A 47 2.35 -9.43 16.26
C ASP A 47 3.09 -8.09 16.07
N HIS A 48 3.31 -7.67 14.82
CA HIS A 48 4.03 -6.44 14.51
C HIS A 48 3.04 -5.32 14.19
N PRO A 49 3.24 -4.11 14.76
CA PRO A 49 2.29 -3.02 14.60
C PRO A 49 2.19 -2.58 13.14
N PRO A 50 0.98 -2.26 12.64
CA PRO A 50 0.78 -1.69 11.33
C PRO A 50 1.47 -0.35 11.18
N ARG A 51 1.95 -0.06 9.97
CA ARG A 51 2.50 1.23 9.58
C ARG A 51 1.71 1.79 8.41
N TYR A 52 1.55 3.09 8.44
CA TYR A 52 0.77 3.84 7.47
C TYR A 52 1.60 4.99 6.95
N GLY A 53 1.25 5.48 5.78
CA GLY A 53 1.75 6.77 5.37
C GLY A 53 1.10 7.32 4.13
N TRP A 54 1.33 8.61 3.92
CA TRP A 54 0.83 9.36 2.77
C TRP A 54 1.91 10.26 2.21
N TRP A 55 1.77 10.56 0.93
CA TRP A 55 2.66 11.44 0.19
C TRP A 55 1.85 12.48 -0.55
N ARG A 56 2.39 13.70 -0.57
CA ARG A 56 1.78 14.86 -1.21
C ARG A 56 2.69 15.36 -2.32
N GLU A 57 2.12 15.49 -3.52
CA GLU A 57 2.77 16.17 -4.65
C GLU A 57 2.72 17.68 -4.47
N THR A 58 1.56 18.17 -4.02
CA THR A 58 1.30 19.59 -3.71
C THR A 58 0.69 19.68 -2.29
N ALA A 59 -0.45 20.37 -2.12
CA ALA A 59 -1.22 20.34 -0.89
C ALA A 59 -2.04 19.04 -0.74
N GLU A 60 -2.38 18.39 -1.86
CA GLU A 60 -3.25 17.22 -1.88
C GLU A 60 -2.45 15.90 -1.76
N VAL A 61 -3.08 14.91 -1.13
CA VAL A 61 -2.53 13.55 -1.05
C VAL A 61 -2.64 12.90 -2.44
N GLY A 62 -1.49 12.51 -2.98
CA GLY A 62 -1.39 11.82 -4.28
C GLY A 62 -1.07 10.34 -4.16
N ALA A 63 -0.65 9.89 -2.97
CA ALA A 63 -0.31 8.50 -2.71
C ALA A 63 -0.43 8.17 -1.22
N ALA A 64 -0.71 6.89 -0.95
CA ALA A 64 -0.75 6.30 0.37
C ALA A 64 -0.18 4.87 0.35
N TYR A 65 0.37 4.44 1.48
CA TYR A 65 0.73 3.05 1.73
C TYR A 65 0.19 2.57 3.08
N LEU A 66 0.07 1.25 3.18
CA LEU A 66 -0.28 0.53 4.40
C LEU A 66 0.61 -0.71 4.49
N TRP A 67 1.18 -0.98 5.65
CA TRP A 67 1.96 -2.17 5.89
C TRP A 67 1.51 -2.84 7.19
N THR A 68 1.09 -4.10 7.08
CA THR A 68 0.69 -4.95 8.21
C THR A 68 1.62 -6.16 8.27
N PRO A 69 2.83 -6.04 8.86
CA PRO A 69 3.80 -7.13 8.85
C PRO A 69 3.21 -8.40 9.50
N PRO A 70 3.51 -9.59 8.96
CA PRO A 70 4.55 -9.88 7.96
C PRO A 70 4.09 -9.74 6.50
N ARG A 71 2.90 -9.18 6.24
CA ARG A 71 2.37 -9.03 4.88
C ARG A 71 3.21 -8.03 4.06
N PRO A 72 3.18 -8.15 2.72
CA PRO A 72 3.78 -7.15 1.82
C PRO A 72 3.24 -5.73 2.09
N VAL A 73 4.06 -4.72 1.80
CA VAL A 73 3.63 -3.31 1.81
C VAL A 73 2.60 -3.10 0.70
N LEU A 74 1.45 -2.53 1.03
CA LEU A 74 0.39 -2.20 0.07
C LEU A 74 0.51 -0.75 -0.40
N LEU A 75 0.57 -0.58 -1.71
CA LEU A 75 0.63 0.71 -2.39
C LEU A 75 -0.73 1.05 -3.00
N SER A 76 -1.18 2.28 -2.81
CA SER A 76 -2.29 2.85 -3.60
C SER A 76 -1.92 3.03 -5.08
N ALA A 77 -2.90 3.36 -5.92
CA ALA A 77 -2.64 3.77 -7.29
C ALA A 77 -1.97 5.15 -7.28
N MET A 78 -0.67 5.18 -7.51
CA MET A 78 0.20 6.35 -7.32
C MET A 78 1.20 6.54 -8.47
N PRO A 79 1.78 7.74 -8.62
CA PRO A 79 2.90 7.97 -9.54
C PRO A 79 4.14 7.14 -9.16
N GLU A 80 4.89 6.67 -10.16
CA GLU A 80 6.13 5.89 -9.97
C GLU A 80 7.12 6.57 -9.01
N ARG A 81 7.30 7.89 -9.16
CA ARG A 81 8.19 8.67 -8.29
C ARG A 81 7.80 8.64 -6.81
N ALA A 82 6.50 8.53 -6.48
CA ALA A 82 6.05 8.41 -5.10
C ALA A 82 6.42 7.02 -4.55
N ALA A 83 6.30 5.98 -5.37
CA ALA A 83 6.70 4.62 -5.02
C ALA A 83 8.21 4.49 -4.85
N SER A 84 9.01 5.09 -5.74
CA SER A 84 10.47 5.15 -5.58
C SER A 84 10.86 5.90 -4.30
N ALA A 85 10.27 7.07 -4.04
CA ALA A 85 10.52 7.82 -2.81
C ALA A 85 10.11 7.04 -1.54
N LEU A 86 9.09 6.17 -1.62
CA LEU A 86 8.72 5.31 -0.50
C LEU A 86 9.79 4.26 -0.22
N ALA A 87 10.38 3.67 -1.26
CA ALA A 87 11.47 2.72 -1.11
C ALA A 87 12.70 3.36 -0.45
N ASP A 88 13.00 4.62 -0.79
CA ASP A 88 14.04 5.41 -0.11
C ASP A 88 13.68 5.61 1.38
N THR A 89 12.46 6.07 1.69
CA THR A 89 12.00 6.27 3.07
C THR A 89 12.06 4.99 3.91
N LEU A 90 11.57 3.86 3.39
CA LEU A 90 11.60 2.59 4.13
C LEU A 90 13.01 2.01 4.29
N THR A 91 13.92 2.35 3.37
CA THR A 91 15.35 2.02 3.49
C THR A 91 15.99 2.83 4.61
N GLU A 92 15.73 4.14 4.67
CA GLU A 92 16.23 5.04 5.72
C GLU A 92 15.71 4.66 7.11
N GLU A 93 14.45 4.20 7.20
CA GLU A 93 13.84 3.69 8.44
C GLU A 93 14.34 2.27 8.84
N ALA A 94 15.32 1.70 8.11
CA ALA A 94 15.92 0.39 8.34
C ALA A 94 14.90 -0.76 8.41
N HIS A 95 13.82 -0.67 7.64
CA HIS A 95 12.81 -1.71 7.57
C HIS A 95 13.25 -2.86 6.65
N HIS A 96 12.92 -4.10 7.03
CA HIS A 96 13.06 -5.24 6.14
C HIS A 96 11.72 -5.53 5.46
N VAL A 97 11.55 -5.02 4.24
CA VAL A 97 10.30 -5.19 3.47
C VAL A 97 10.31 -6.55 2.78
N PRO A 98 9.41 -7.49 3.15
CA PRO A 98 9.40 -8.84 2.57
C PRO A 98 8.82 -8.87 1.16
N GLY A 99 8.13 -7.81 0.75
CA GLY A 99 7.52 -7.66 -0.56
C GLY A 99 6.65 -6.41 -0.63
N VAL A 100 6.17 -6.11 -1.84
CA VAL A 100 5.32 -4.96 -2.12
C VAL A 100 4.20 -5.39 -3.07
N GLY A 101 3.00 -4.83 -2.90
CA GLY A 101 1.83 -5.08 -3.73
C GLY A 101 1.07 -3.80 -4.04
N GLY A 102 0.49 -3.72 -5.24
CA GLY A 102 -0.19 -2.52 -5.73
C GLY A 102 -0.32 -2.56 -7.24
N ASP A 103 -0.51 -1.40 -7.85
CA ASP A 103 -0.43 -1.26 -9.31
C ASP A 103 0.97 -1.62 -9.82
N LEU A 104 1.04 -2.25 -11.00
CA LEU A 104 2.28 -2.81 -11.54
C LEU A 104 3.37 -1.74 -11.70
N ALA A 105 3.03 -0.55 -12.23
CA ALA A 105 4.02 0.50 -12.45
C ALA A 105 4.61 1.01 -11.12
N ALA A 106 3.77 1.17 -10.10
CA ALA A 106 4.21 1.58 -8.76
C ALA A 106 5.06 0.49 -8.09
N VAL A 107 4.65 -0.78 -8.20
CA VAL A 107 5.41 -1.93 -7.68
C VAL A 107 6.78 -2.04 -8.33
N ASP A 108 6.86 -1.92 -9.65
CA ASP A 108 8.12 -2.00 -10.39
C ASP A 108 9.05 -0.83 -10.02
N ALA A 109 8.52 0.39 -9.91
CA ALA A 109 9.28 1.57 -9.50
C ALA A 109 9.81 1.48 -8.05
N PHE A 110 9.00 0.93 -7.13
CA PHE A 110 9.42 0.63 -5.77
C PHE A 110 10.53 -0.44 -5.78
N ALA A 111 10.29 -1.57 -6.44
CA ALA A 111 11.21 -2.71 -6.46
C ALA A 111 12.56 -2.34 -7.08
N ALA A 112 12.55 -1.60 -8.20
CA ALA A 112 13.78 -1.12 -8.82
C ALA A 112 14.60 -0.23 -7.87
N THR A 113 13.94 0.62 -7.08
CA THR A 113 14.61 1.50 -6.11
C THR A 113 15.13 0.72 -4.92
N TRP A 114 14.32 -0.19 -4.39
CA TRP A 114 14.71 -1.09 -3.31
C TRP A 114 15.96 -1.91 -3.68
N LEU A 115 15.98 -2.52 -4.86
CA LEU A 115 17.11 -3.33 -5.33
C LEU A 115 18.39 -2.50 -5.55
N ARG A 116 18.29 -1.20 -5.87
CA ARG A 116 19.49 -0.34 -5.95
C ARG A 116 20.14 -0.15 -4.58
N HIS A 117 19.35 -0.10 -3.51
CA HIS A 117 19.86 0.06 -2.14
C HIS A 117 20.35 -1.25 -1.52
N HIS A 118 19.61 -2.34 -1.74
CA HIS A 118 19.82 -3.60 -1.02
C HIS A 118 20.43 -4.72 -1.86
N GLY A 119 20.52 -4.54 -3.18
CA GLY A 119 20.93 -5.58 -4.13
C GLY A 119 19.91 -6.73 -4.25
N GLY A 120 20.30 -7.82 -4.90
CA GLY A 120 19.50 -9.04 -5.02
C GLY A 120 18.56 -9.05 -6.23
N THR A 121 17.48 -9.84 -6.14
CA THR A 121 16.50 -10.04 -7.22
C THR A 121 15.08 -9.98 -6.69
N ALA A 122 14.19 -9.29 -7.40
CA ALA A 122 12.76 -9.37 -7.17
C ALA A 122 12.13 -10.49 -8.01
N ARG A 123 11.07 -11.11 -7.49
CA ARG A 123 10.22 -12.06 -8.23
C ARG A 123 8.76 -11.72 -8.02
N THR A 124 7.94 -11.88 -9.05
CA THR A 124 6.49 -11.74 -8.92
C THR A 124 5.94 -12.89 -8.09
N GLY A 125 5.41 -12.59 -6.90
CA GLY A 125 4.74 -13.58 -6.05
C GLY A 125 3.32 -13.88 -6.51
N GLU A 126 2.54 -12.83 -6.81
CA GLU A 126 1.14 -12.94 -7.21
C GLU A 126 0.80 -11.90 -8.30
N ARG A 127 -0.16 -12.22 -9.16
CA ARG A 127 -0.75 -11.28 -10.12
C ARG A 127 -2.26 -11.23 -9.91
N ASN A 128 -2.73 -10.11 -9.39
CA ASN A 128 -4.15 -9.85 -9.18
C ASN A 128 -4.74 -9.05 -10.34
N ARG A 129 -6.02 -9.30 -10.64
CA ARG A 129 -6.79 -8.55 -11.63
C ARG A 129 -8.15 -8.20 -11.07
N LEU A 130 -8.54 -6.94 -11.23
CA LEU A 130 -9.89 -6.49 -10.91
C LEU A 130 -10.77 -6.66 -12.14
N HIS A 131 -11.83 -7.46 -11.98
CA HIS A 131 -12.82 -7.67 -13.03
C HIS A 131 -14.08 -6.87 -12.71
N ARG A 132 -14.59 -6.13 -13.69
CA ARG A 132 -15.92 -5.53 -13.59
C ARG A 132 -16.96 -6.63 -13.82
N LEU A 133 -17.84 -6.85 -12.83
CA LEU A 133 -18.98 -7.74 -13.02
C LEU A 133 -19.88 -7.19 -14.14
N GLY A 134 -20.10 -8.03 -15.16
CA GLY A 134 -21.10 -7.80 -16.18
C GLY A 134 -22.48 -8.28 -15.71
N THR A 135 -23.13 -9.12 -16.49
CA THR A 135 -24.38 -9.76 -16.07
C THR A 135 -24.10 -10.88 -15.07
N LEU A 136 -24.62 -10.78 -13.86
CA LEU A 136 -24.60 -11.87 -12.87
C LEU A 136 -25.42 -13.05 -13.40
N ARG A 137 -24.78 -14.20 -13.62
CA ARG A 137 -25.45 -15.47 -13.95
C ARG A 137 -25.36 -16.40 -12.74
N PRO A 138 -26.50 -16.81 -12.14
CA PRO A 138 -26.50 -17.75 -11.04
C PRO A 138 -25.77 -19.06 -11.42
N PRO A 139 -25.01 -19.68 -10.50
CA PRO A 139 -24.42 -21.00 -10.75
C PRO A 139 -25.55 -22.02 -10.98
N ARG A 140 -25.31 -22.96 -11.90
CA ARG A 140 -26.20 -24.13 -12.04
C ARG A 140 -25.82 -25.15 -10.96
N PRO A 141 -26.80 -25.85 -10.35
CA PRO A 141 -26.55 -26.95 -9.44
C PRO A 141 -25.64 -28.03 -10.05
#